data_AF-V9IM65-F1
#
_entry.id   AF-V9IM65-F1
#
_cell.length_a   1.000
_cell.length_b   1.000
_cell.length_c   1.000
_cell.angle_alpha   90.00
_cell.angle_beta   90.00
_cell.angle_gamma   90.00
#
_symmetry.space_group_name_H-M   'P 1'
#
loop_
_entity.id
_entity.type
_entity.pdbx_description
1 polymer ?
#
loop_
_entity_poly.entity_id
_entity_poly.type
_entity_poly.pdbx_seq_one_letter_code
_entity_poly.pdbx_strand_id
1 'polypeptide(L)'
;MSTLKLSMQDKKDLDKFTKFLALKAAQIIVQSRSGEKVSTKCKPNSSGTDWFNLAIHDLPEVLAEAKRVLCGEIINSTIPLCIEISLRTVEGDTMVLETWSLGVLPEHSDPTVRVTYTVYNRMGILLKSLLSVSRITPAYKLSRRQGPDSYVICYRIYMGEPQLHTLGDNYKHVRVGQLCTPVGQFIYQYHIEQK
;
A
#
# COMPACT_ATOMS: atom_id res chain seq x y z
N MET A 1 14.17 -18.24 -26.47
CA MET A 1 13.59 -18.80 -25.23
C MET A 1 12.09 -18.62 -25.30
N SER A 2 11.32 -19.69 -25.14
CA SER A 2 9.85 -19.63 -25.19
C SER A 2 9.31 -18.83 -24.02
N THR A 3 8.71 -17.68 -24.28
CA THR A 3 7.90 -16.93 -23.32
C THR A 3 6.73 -17.82 -22.90
N LEU A 4 6.79 -18.37 -21.69
CA LEU A 4 5.67 -19.12 -21.11
C LEU A 4 4.48 -18.15 -21.00
N LYS A 5 3.48 -18.35 -21.86
CA LYS A 5 2.28 -17.53 -21.90
C LYS A 5 1.44 -17.87 -20.66
N LEU A 6 1.28 -16.90 -19.77
CA LEU A 6 0.46 -17.06 -18.58
C LEU A 6 -0.95 -17.52 -18.95
N SER A 7 -1.51 -18.49 -18.22
CA SER A 7 -2.87 -18.95 -18.47
C SER A 7 -3.88 -17.81 -18.24
N MET A 8 -5.02 -17.83 -18.95
CA MET A 8 -6.06 -16.80 -18.74
C MET A 8 -6.58 -16.81 -17.30
N GLN A 9 -6.61 -17.97 -16.65
CA GLN A 9 -7.04 -18.11 -15.26
C GLN A 9 -6.01 -17.50 -14.30
N ASP A 10 -4.72 -17.84 -14.45
CA ASP A 10 -3.65 -17.26 -13.64
C ASP A 10 -3.60 -15.74 -13.80
N LYS A 11 -3.79 -15.22 -15.02
CA LYS A 11 -3.87 -13.78 -15.24
C LYS A 11 -5.01 -13.15 -14.43
N LYS A 12 -6.23 -13.71 -14.52
CA LYS A 12 -7.40 -13.22 -13.76
C LYS A 12 -7.19 -13.29 -12.25
N ASP A 13 -6.57 -14.36 -11.76
CA ASP A 13 -6.29 -14.52 -10.34
C ASP A 13 -5.23 -13.52 -9.85
N LEU A 14 -4.16 -13.32 -10.63
CA LEU A 14 -3.16 -12.30 -10.33
C LEU A 14 -3.75 -10.90 -10.35
N ASP A 15 -4.66 -10.63 -11.29
CA ASP A 15 -5.37 -9.36 -11.37
C ASP A 15 -6.19 -9.11 -10.10
N LYS A 16 -6.92 -10.13 -9.66
CA LYS A 16 -7.70 -10.09 -8.44
C LYS A 16 -6.83 -9.90 -7.21
N PHE A 17 -5.73 -10.65 -7.09
CA PHE A 17 -4.82 -10.55 -5.95
C PHE A 17 -4.18 -9.17 -5.90
N THR A 18 -3.70 -8.66 -7.02
CA THR A 18 -3.11 -7.33 -7.11
C THR A 18 -4.07 -6.23 -6.69
N LYS A 19 -5.34 -6.32 -7.13
CA LYS A 19 -6.39 -5.41 -6.70
C LYS A 19 -6.56 -5.40 -5.18
N PHE A 20 -6.73 -6.57 -4.57
CA PHE A 20 -6.93 -6.63 -3.13
C PHE A 20 -5.66 -6.32 -2.33
N LEU A 21 -4.47 -6.56 -2.88
CA LEU A 21 -3.20 -6.17 -2.28
C LEU A 21 -3.15 -4.65 -2.12
N ALA A 22 -3.44 -3.91 -3.19
CA ALA A 22 -3.48 -2.45 -3.19
C ALA A 22 -4.52 -1.88 -2.22
N LEU A 23 -5.74 -2.44 -2.24
CA LEU A 23 -6.81 -2.02 -1.33
C LEU A 23 -6.43 -2.26 0.14
N LYS A 24 -5.87 -3.42 0.47
CA LYS A 24 -5.44 -3.73 1.84
C LYS A 24 -4.24 -2.90 2.28
N ALA A 25 -3.33 -2.54 1.38
CA ALA A 25 -2.24 -1.63 1.71
C ALA A 25 -2.74 -0.22 2.05
N ALA A 26 -3.71 0.31 1.30
CA ALA A 26 -4.35 1.58 1.64
C ALA A 26 -4.96 1.56 3.05
N GLN A 27 -5.66 0.47 3.40
CA GLN A 27 -6.21 0.28 4.74
C GLN A 27 -5.12 0.25 5.81
N ILE A 28 -4.04 -0.52 5.60
CA ILE A 28 -2.93 -0.63 6.54
C ILE A 28 -2.27 0.73 6.79
N ILE A 29 -1.99 1.49 5.74
CA ILE A 29 -1.29 2.78 5.81
C ILE A 29 -2.19 3.81 6.49
N VAL A 30 -3.42 4.02 5.98
CA VAL A 30 -4.34 5.04 6.52
C VAL A 30 -4.73 4.74 7.97
N GLN A 31 -5.09 3.50 8.30
CA GLN A 31 -5.41 3.14 9.68
C GLN A 31 -4.21 3.27 10.62
N SER A 32 -2.99 3.13 10.12
CA SER A 32 -1.80 3.40 10.94
C SER A 32 -1.57 4.89 11.22
N ARG A 33 -2.37 5.79 10.63
CA ARG A 33 -2.34 7.24 10.85
C ARG A 33 -3.59 7.79 11.53
N SER A 34 -4.52 6.93 11.95
CA SER A 34 -5.75 7.36 12.63
C SER A 34 -5.52 7.92 14.04
N GLY A 35 -4.33 7.70 14.62
CA GLY A 35 -4.04 8.02 16.02
C GLY A 35 -4.41 6.92 17.01
N GLU A 36 -5.09 5.87 16.56
CA GLU A 36 -5.56 4.77 17.40
C GLU A 36 -4.75 3.47 17.24
N LYS A 37 -4.80 2.62 18.27
CA LYS A 37 -4.27 1.25 18.16
C LYS A 37 -5.29 0.37 17.44
N VAL A 38 -4.89 -0.23 16.32
CA VAL A 38 -5.70 -1.24 15.63
C VAL A 38 -5.35 -2.62 16.17
N SER A 39 -6.36 -3.38 16.57
CA SER A 39 -6.23 -4.76 17.03
C SER A 39 -7.32 -5.61 16.40
N THR A 40 -6.96 -6.77 15.84
CA THR A 40 -7.88 -7.71 15.22
C THR A 40 -7.69 -9.11 15.79
N LYS A 41 -8.79 -9.86 15.91
CA LYS A 41 -8.76 -11.25 16.36
C LYS A 41 -8.46 -12.18 15.19
N CYS A 42 -7.72 -13.25 15.45
CA CYS A 42 -7.57 -14.34 14.49
C CYS A 42 -8.92 -15.02 14.25
N LYS A 43 -9.20 -15.36 12.99
CA LYS A 43 -10.41 -16.07 12.59
C LYS A 43 -10.00 -17.44 12.02
N PRO A 44 -10.24 -18.54 12.74
CA PRO A 44 -9.91 -19.88 12.25
C PRO A 44 -10.74 -20.25 11.01
N ASN A 45 -11.96 -19.70 10.91
CA ASN A 45 -12.82 -19.82 9.73
C ASN A 45 -12.84 -18.47 9.00
N SER A 46 -12.08 -18.35 7.91
CA SER A 46 -12.00 -17.12 7.11
C SER A 46 -13.31 -16.84 6.37
N SER A 47 -13.75 -15.58 6.33
CA SER A 47 -14.81 -15.15 5.41
C SER A 47 -14.25 -14.85 4.03
N GLY A 48 -15.11 -14.76 3.00
CA GLY A 48 -14.71 -14.40 1.63
C GLY A 48 -14.09 -13.01 1.47
N THR A 49 -14.02 -12.22 2.53
CA THR A 49 -13.43 -10.87 2.58
C THR A 49 -12.07 -10.83 3.29
N ASP A 50 -11.64 -11.92 3.92
CA ASP A 50 -10.35 -12.02 4.61
C ASP A 50 -9.24 -12.35 3.60
N TRP A 51 -8.70 -11.32 2.96
CA TRP A 51 -7.63 -11.45 1.97
C TRP A 51 -6.26 -11.70 2.61
N PHE A 52 -5.44 -12.51 1.94
CA PHE A 52 -4.06 -12.84 2.29
C PHE A 52 -3.87 -13.47 3.67
N ASN A 53 -4.91 -14.13 4.19
CA ASN A 53 -4.94 -14.71 5.54
C ASN A 53 -4.65 -13.66 6.63
N LEU A 54 -5.07 -12.41 6.41
CA LEU A 54 -4.90 -11.30 7.32
C LEU A 54 -6.26 -10.68 7.68
N ALA A 55 -6.51 -10.55 8.98
CA ALA A 55 -7.68 -9.85 9.50
C ALA A 55 -7.45 -8.33 9.44
N ILE A 56 -7.79 -7.73 8.30
CA ILE A 56 -7.74 -6.27 8.07
C ILE A 56 -9.16 -5.79 7.80
N HIS A 57 -9.73 -5.06 8.77
CA HIS A 57 -11.03 -4.41 8.61
C HIS A 57 -10.93 -3.27 7.60
N ASP A 58 -11.93 -3.13 6.74
CA ASP A 58 -11.96 -2.06 5.76
C ASP A 58 -12.73 -0.86 6.33
N LEU A 59 -12.08 0.31 6.37
CA LEU A 59 -12.76 1.59 6.54
C LEU A 59 -13.50 1.90 5.22
N PRO A 60 -14.84 2.09 5.24
CA PRO A 60 -15.64 2.26 4.01
C PRO A 60 -15.17 3.42 3.12
N GLU A 61 -14.80 4.55 3.71
CA GLU A 61 -14.33 5.76 3.04
C GLU A 61 -12.98 5.54 2.36
N VAL A 62 -12.05 4.86 3.04
CA VAL A 62 -10.73 4.51 2.48
C VAL A 62 -10.91 3.49 1.34
N LEU A 63 -11.81 2.52 1.51
CA LEU A 63 -12.10 1.52 0.49
C LEU A 63 -12.74 2.15 -0.74
N ALA A 64 -13.68 3.07 -0.57
CA ALA A 64 -14.35 3.78 -1.65
C ALA A 64 -13.34 4.64 -2.42
N GLU A 65 -12.51 5.41 -1.72
CA GLU A 65 -11.50 6.28 -2.33
C GLU A 65 -10.43 5.47 -3.08
N ALA A 66 -9.91 4.40 -2.46
CA ALA A 66 -8.94 3.53 -3.11
C ALA A 66 -9.57 2.86 -4.36
N LYS A 67 -10.80 2.35 -4.28
CA LYS A 67 -11.49 1.79 -5.46
C LYS A 67 -11.68 2.83 -6.57
N ARG A 68 -12.05 4.06 -6.20
CA ARG A 68 -12.25 5.18 -7.13
C ARG A 68 -10.96 5.51 -7.87
N VAL A 69 -9.85 5.60 -7.15
CA VAL A 69 -8.53 5.92 -7.71
C VAL A 69 -7.99 4.80 -8.59
N LEU A 70 -8.21 3.54 -8.19
CA LEU A 70 -7.70 2.39 -8.93
C LEU A 70 -8.37 2.20 -10.29
N CYS A 71 -9.58 2.73 -10.51
CA CYS A 71 -10.35 2.68 -11.77
C CYS A 71 -10.46 1.28 -12.44
N GLY A 72 -10.09 0.19 -11.74
CA GLY A 72 -10.01 -1.15 -12.31
C GLY A 72 -8.67 -1.55 -12.96
N GLU A 73 -7.64 -0.71 -12.97
CA GLU A 73 -6.43 -0.89 -13.81
C GLU A 73 -5.09 -0.89 -13.04
N ILE A 74 -4.89 -1.77 -12.06
CA ILE A 74 -3.55 -1.86 -11.40
C ILE A 74 -2.54 -2.65 -12.23
N ILE A 75 -2.97 -3.66 -13.00
CA ILE A 75 -2.04 -4.63 -13.59
C ILE A 75 -1.52 -4.20 -14.96
N ASN A 76 -2.31 -3.45 -15.72
CA ASN A 76 -1.88 -2.91 -17.01
C ASN A 76 -1.17 -1.56 -16.87
N SER A 77 -1.21 -0.97 -15.69
CA SER A 77 -0.68 0.36 -15.44
C SER A 77 0.69 0.23 -14.81
N THR A 78 1.72 0.70 -15.52
CA THR A 78 3.04 0.97 -14.92
C THR A 78 2.99 2.13 -13.92
N ILE A 79 1.82 2.76 -13.76
CA ILE A 79 1.60 3.88 -12.88
C ILE A 79 1.41 3.36 -11.45
N PRO A 80 2.21 3.81 -10.47
CA PRO A 80 2.10 3.34 -9.10
C PRO A 80 0.86 3.90 -8.41
N LEU A 81 0.32 3.13 -7.47
CA LEU A 81 -0.63 3.63 -6.47
C LEU A 81 0.18 4.34 -5.38
N CYS A 82 -0.14 5.60 -5.14
CA CYS A 82 0.48 6.42 -4.11
C CYS A 82 -0.50 6.77 -3.00
N ILE A 83 0.01 6.77 -1.77
CA ILE A 83 -0.70 7.22 -0.57
C ILE A 83 0.18 8.24 0.13
N GLU A 84 -0.24 9.48 0.09
CA GLU A 84 0.42 10.61 0.72
C GLU A 84 -0.21 10.86 2.09
N ILE A 85 0.63 11.02 3.09
CA ILE A 85 0.22 11.39 4.45
C ILE A 85 0.74 12.79 4.72
N SER A 86 -0.15 13.67 5.12
CA SER A 86 0.15 15.06 5.43
C SER A 86 -0.37 15.44 6.82
N LEU A 87 0.22 16.48 7.37
CA LEU A 87 -0.24 17.16 8.57
C LEU A 87 -0.88 18.47 8.16
N ARG A 88 -2.01 18.81 8.77
CA ARG A 88 -2.65 20.12 8.65
C ARG A 88 -2.78 20.77 10.02
N THR A 89 -2.25 21.98 10.19
CA THR A 89 -2.36 22.75 11.44
C THR A 89 -3.70 23.47 11.54
N VAL A 90 -4.00 24.02 12.73
CA VAL A 90 -5.22 24.82 12.95
C VAL A 90 -5.26 26.12 12.15
N GLU A 91 -4.08 26.65 11.78
CA GLU A 91 -3.92 27.82 10.92
C GLU A 91 -4.15 27.51 9.43
N GLY A 92 -4.28 26.23 9.08
CA GLY A 92 -4.51 25.76 7.71
C GLY A 92 -3.24 25.35 6.95
N ASP A 93 -2.07 25.55 7.54
CA ASP A 93 -0.80 25.13 6.94
C ASP A 93 -0.76 23.62 6.78
N THR A 94 -0.27 23.17 5.62
CA THR A 94 -0.18 21.74 5.28
C THR A 94 1.26 21.36 4.98
N MET A 95 1.70 20.22 5.53
CA MET A 95 3.03 19.65 5.33
C MET A 95 2.91 18.17 4.97
N VAL A 96 3.51 17.74 3.87
CA VAL A 96 3.57 16.32 3.50
C VAL A 96 4.64 15.65 4.36
N LEU A 97 4.27 14.61 5.09
CA LEU A 97 5.17 13.88 5.98
C LEU A 97 5.82 12.68 5.29
N GLU A 98 5.03 11.93 4.52
CA GLU A 98 5.48 10.72 3.86
C GLU A 98 4.63 10.39 2.62
N THR A 99 5.25 9.78 1.62
CA THR A 99 4.59 9.26 0.42
C THR A 99 4.91 7.78 0.26
N TRP A 100 3.90 6.93 0.37
CA TRP A 100 3.98 5.50 0.13
C TRP A 100 3.63 5.19 -1.31
N SER A 101 4.31 4.23 -1.94
CA SER A 101 3.94 3.77 -3.27
C SER A 101 3.98 2.25 -3.42
N LEU A 102 3.01 1.74 -4.18
CA LEU A 102 2.98 0.40 -4.73
C LEU A 102 3.14 0.50 -6.24
N GLY A 103 4.29 0.07 -6.75
CA GLY A 103 4.57 0.00 -8.18
C GLY A 103 4.74 -1.43 -8.67
N VAL A 104 4.63 -1.60 -9.99
CA VAL A 104 4.98 -2.84 -10.70
C VAL A 104 6.02 -2.49 -11.75
N LEU A 105 7.13 -3.23 -11.75
CA LEU A 105 8.18 -3.15 -12.75
C LEU A 105 8.04 -4.33 -13.74
N PRO A 106 7.45 -4.16 -14.93
CA PRO A 106 7.21 -5.26 -15.87
C PRO A 106 8.49 -5.92 -16.39
N GLU A 107 9.57 -5.15 -16.48
CA GLU A 107 10.89 -5.59 -16.93
C GLU A 107 11.54 -6.64 -16.02
N HIS A 108 11.08 -6.73 -14.76
CA HIS A 108 11.55 -7.68 -13.76
C HIS A 108 10.53 -8.83 -13.52
N SER A 109 9.97 -9.37 -14.60
CA SER A 109 9.07 -10.52 -14.55
C SER A 109 9.83 -11.85 -14.43
N ASP A 110 9.25 -12.80 -13.68
CA ASP A 110 9.74 -14.17 -13.58
C ASP A 110 8.62 -15.15 -13.98
N PRO A 111 8.64 -15.66 -15.23
CA PRO A 111 7.60 -16.54 -15.75
C PRO A 111 7.60 -17.93 -15.10
N THR A 112 8.63 -18.29 -14.32
CA THR A 112 8.70 -19.57 -13.64
C THR A 112 7.88 -19.61 -12.34
N VAL A 113 7.51 -18.43 -11.82
CA VAL A 113 6.73 -18.29 -10.59
C VAL A 113 5.29 -18.73 -10.83
N ARG A 114 4.82 -19.70 -10.04
CA ARG A 114 3.42 -20.13 -10.06
C ARG A 114 2.54 -19.09 -9.39
N VAL A 115 1.57 -18.54 -10.13
CA VAL A 115 0.67 -17.47 -9.65
C VAL A 115 -0.19 -17.89 -8.48
N THR A 116 -0.50 -19.17 -8.35
CA THR A 116 -1.46 -19.75 -7.38
C THR A 116 -1.19 -19.39 -5.90
N TYR A 117 -1.00 -20.37 -5.01
CA TYR A 117 -0.86 -20.11 -3.57
C TYR A 117 0.45 -19.36 -3.24
N THR A 118 1.45 -19.45 -4.11
CA THR A 118 2.79 -18.87 -3.88
C THR A 118 2.77 -17.35 -3.92
N VAL A 119 2.26 -16.74 -5.00
CA VAL A 119 2.20 -15.27 -5.10
C VAL A 119 1.24 -14.71 -4.05
N TYR A 120 0.08 -15.34 -3.86
CA TYR A 120 -0.89 -14.95 -2.82
C TYR A 120 -0.27 -14.88 -1.42
N ASN A 121 0.46 -15.91 -0.99
CA ASN A 121 1.08 -15.90 0.33
C ASN A 121 2.22 -14.88 0.45
N ARG A 122 3.02 -14.73 -0.61
CA ARG A 122 4.09 -13.72 -0.63
C ARG A 122 3.53 -12.31 -0.57
N MET A 123 2.40 -12.04 -1.22
CA MET A 123 1.64 -10.79 -1.05
C MET A 123 1.18 -10.60 0.40
N GLY A 124 0.74 -11.66 1.08
CA GLY A 124 0.43 -11.61 2.52
C GLY A 124 1.65 -11.30 3.40
N ILE A 125 2.82 -11.85 3.09
CA ILE A 125 4.07 -11.51 3.78
C ILE A 125 4.41 -10.03 3.57
N LEU A 126 4.26 -9.53 2.34
CA LEU A 126 4.51 -8.14 2.00
C LEU A 126 3.57 -7.18 2.77
N LEU A 127 2.29 -7.54 2.93
CA LEU A 127 1.35 -6.80 3.78
C LEU A 127 1.73 -6.86 5.27
N LYS A 128 2.27 -7.97 5.78
CA LYS A 128 2.81 -8.05 7.15
C LYS A 128 4.00 -7.12 7.34
N SER A 129 4.93 -7.08 6.37
CA SER A 129 6.04 -6.13 6.38
C SER A 129 5.56 -4.68 6.36
N LEU A 130 4.59 -4.36 5.49
CA LEU A 130 3.96 -3.04 5.46
C LEU A 130 3.30 -2.70 6.80
N LEU A 131 2.60 -3.67 7.41
CA LEU A 131 2.00 -3.51 8.72
C LEU A 131 3.06 -3.11 9.75
N SER A 132 4.17 -3.84 9.85
CA SER A 132 5.25 -3.51 10.78
C SER A 132 5.90 -2.16 10.48
N VAL A 133 6.27 -1.91 9.23
CA VAL A 133 7.04 -0.73 8.84
C VAL A 133 6.21 0.56 8.99
N SER A 134 4.91 0.54 8.71
CA SER A 134 4.10 1.74 8.85
C SER A 134 3.94 2.22 10.30
N ARG A 135 4.35 1.42 11.31
CA ARG A 135 4.34 1.82 12.74
C ARG A 135 5.68 2.29 13.28
N ILE A 136 6.77 2.19 12.50
CA ILE A 136 8.10 2.65 12.95
C ILE A 136 8.47 4.02 12.37
N THR A 137 7.68 4.57 11.46
CA THR A 137 7.96 5.89 10.86
C THR A 137 7.69 7.03 11.86
N PRO A 138 8.43 8.15 11.79
CA PRO A 138 8.10 9.36 12.55
C PRO A 138 6.64 9.81 12.44
N ALA A 139 6.03 9.72 11.24
CA ALA A 139 4.64 10.08 11.02
C ALA A 139 3.66 9.23 11.85
N TYR A 140 4.00 7.96 12.16
CA TYR A 140 3.22 7.16 13.11
C TYR A 140 3.19 7.83 14.48
N LYS A 141 4.36 8.20 15.03
CA LYS A 141 4.44 8.85 16.35
C LYS A 141 3.70 10.18 16.39
N LEU A 142 3.76 10.97 15.31
CA LEU A 142 2.99 12.21 15.17
C LEU A 142 1.49 11.94 15.14
N SER A 143 1.02 10.95 14.36
CA SER A 143 -0.41 10.63 14.31
C SER A 143 -0.99 10.23 15.66
N ARG A 144 -0.20 9.65 16.57
CA ARG A 144 -0.64 9.29 17.93
C ARG A 144 -0.81 10.50 18.85
N ARG A 145 -0.39 11.70 18.41
CA ARG A 145 -0.41 12.96 19.17
C ARG A 145 -1.27 14.04 18.51
N GLN A 146 -1.90 13.73 17.39
CA GLN A 146 -2.78 14.67 16.69
C GLN A 146 -3.99 15.04 17.56
N GLY A 147 -4.56 16.21 17.33
CA GLY A 147 -5.72 16.70 18.07
C GLY A 147 -6.25 18.01 17.50
N PRO A 148 -7.53 18.32 17.76
CA PRO A 148 -8.22 19.46 17.14
C PRO A 148 -7.57 20.81 17.46
N ASP A 149 -6.86 20.91 18.59
CA ASP A 149 -6.23 22.16 19.05
C ASP A 149 -4.78 22.33 18.56
N SER A 150 -4.28 21.43 17.71
CA SER A 150 -2.88 21.48 17.23
C SER A 150 -2.77 21.18 15.73
N TYR A 151 -3.01 19.93 15.36
CA TYR A 151 -2.98 19.48 13.98
C TYR A 151 -3.75 18.17 13.82
N VAL A 152 -4.16 17.92 12.59
CA VAL A 152 -4.77 16.66 12.16
C VAL A 152 -3.90 16.00 11.09
N ILE A 153 -3.92 14.67 11.03
CA ILE A 153 -3.30 13.92 9.96
C ILE A 153 -4.32 13.69 8.84
N CYS A 154 -3.92 14.02 7.62
CA CYS A 154 -4.70 13.82 6.41
C CYS A 154 -4.04 12.76 5.53
N TYR A 155 -4.82 12.18 4.60
CA TYR A 155 -4.31 11.29 3.58
C TYR A 155 -4.86 11.66 2.21
N ARG A 156 -4.11 11.34 1.16
CA ARG A 156 -4.53 11.43 -0.23
C ARG A 156 -4.10 10.17 -0.99
N ILE A 157 -5.04 9.52 -1.66
CA ILE A 157 -4.79 8.33 -2.48
C ILE A 157 -4.84 8.76 -3.95
N TYR A 158 -3.86 8.39 -4.76
CA TYR A 158 -3.82 8.72 -6.19
C TYR A 158 -3.01 7.69 -6.99
N MET A 159 -3.28 7.60 -8.29
CA MET A 159 -2.39 6.92 -9.24
C MET A 159 -1.46 7.97 -9.82
N GLY A 160 -0.16 7.72 -9.84
CA GLY A 160 0.83 8.63 -10.40
C GLY A 160 2.18 8.51 -9.72
N GLU A 161 3.19 9.13 -10.32
CA GLU A 161 4.52 9.19 -9.71
C GLU A 161 4.47 9.87 -8.32
N PRO A 162 5.23 9.36 -7.34
CA PRO A 162 5.37 9.98 -6.03
C PRO A 162 5.80 11.45 -6.15
N GLN A 163 5.07 12.37 -5.53
CA GLN A 163 5.36 13.81 -5.57
C GLN A 163 6.44 14.21 -4.55
N LEU A 164 7.68 13.78 -4.79
CA LEU A 164 8.78 13.85 -3.81
C LEU A 164 9.25 15.27 -3.48
N HIS A 165 9.04 16.23 -4.38
CA HIS A 165 9.42 17.64 -4.17
C HIS A 165 8.73 18.27 -2.95
N THR A 166 7.64 17.66 -2.47
CA THR A 166 6.88 18.12 -1.30
C THR A 166 7.46 17.67 0.05
N LEU A 167 8.45 16.77 0.05
CA LEU A 167 9.05 16.18 1.26
C LEU A 167 10.34 16.91 1.72
N GLY A 168 10.70 18.01 1.07
CA GLY A 168 11.95 18.74 1.30
C GLY A 168 13.20 18.04 0.74
N ASP A 169 14.35 18.70 0.82
CA ASP A 169 15.57 18.27 0.11
C ASP A 169 16.26 17.01 0.68
N ASN A 170 15.96 16.63 1.92
CA ASN A 170 16.66 15.57 2.65
C ASN A 170 15.78 14.34 2.97
N TYR A 171 14.73 14.11 2.18
CA TYR A 171 13.85 12.96 2.39
C TYR A 171 14.64 11.63 2.31
N LYS A 172 14.18 10.63 3.08
CA LYS A 172 14.69 9.26 3.01
C LYS A 172 13.82 8.42 2.10
N HIS A 173 14.44 7.62 1.24
CA HIS A 173 13.79 6.54 0.52
C HIS A 173 14.03 5.21 1.22
N VAL A 174 12.96 4.42 1.40
CA VAL A 174 13.03 3.10 2.02
C VAL A 174 12.16 2.10 1.27
N ARG A 175 12.75 0.96 0.89
CA ARG A 175 12.01 -0.18 0.32
C ARG A 175 11.45 -1.04 1.46
N VAL A 176 10.14 -1.26 1.46
CA VAL A 176 9.45 -2.15 2.42
C VAL A 176 9.63 -3.62 2.03
N GLY A 177 9.54 -3.90 0.73
CA GLY A 177 9.70 -5.25 0.20
C GLY A 177 9.37 -5.31 -1.28
N GLN A 178 9.64 -6.48 -1.87
CA GLN A 178 9.40 -6.74 -3.28
C GLN A 178 8.92 -8.17 -3.53
N LEU A 179 8.22 -8.39 -4.64
CA LEU A 179 7.68 -9.68 -5.03
C LEU A 179 7.72 -9.85 -6.55
N CYS A 180 8.57 -10.77 -7.03
CA CYS A 180 8.57 -11.15 -8.44
C CYS A 180 7.34 -12.01 -8.78
N THR A 181 6.73 -11.72 -9.92
CA THR A 181 5.60 -12.46 -10.49
C THR A 181 5.81 -12.64 -11.99
N PRO A 182 5.00 -13.48 -12.66
CA PRO A 182 5.09 -13.65 -14.12
C PRO A 182 4.82 -12.41 -14.96
N VAL A 183 4.25 -11.34 -14.38
CA VAL A 183 3.92 -10.09 -15.10
C VAL A 183 4.79 -8.91 -14.69
N GLY A 184 5.66 -9.08 -13.69
CA GLY A 184 6.54 -8.03 -13.19
C GLY A 184 6.89 -8.18 -11.72
N GLN A 185 7.73 -7.29 -11.23
CA GLN A 185 8.09 -7.20 -9.81
C GLN A 185 7.24 -6.12 -9.12
N PHE A 186 6.46 -6.53 -8.13
CA PHE A 186 5.80 -5.60 -7.22
C PHE A 186 6.80 -5.04 -6.23
N ILE A 187 6.75 -3.73 -6.00
CA ILE A 187 7.61 -3.05 -5.03
C ILE A 187 6.75 -2.16 -4.15
N TYR A 188 6.87 -2.33 -2.83
CA TYR A 188 6.43 -1.33 -1.86
C TYR A 188 7.60 -0.53 -1.36
N GLN A 189 7.43 0.77 -1.35
CA GLN A 189 8.40 1.72 -0.82
C GLN A 189 7.71 2.93 -0.23
N TYR A 190 8.45 3.70 0.55
CA TYR A 190 8.00 5.00 1.01
C TYR A 190 9.15 6.00 1.02
N HIS A 191 8.76 7.26 0.96
CA HIS A 191 9.63 8.41 1.10
C HIS A 191 9.16 9.21 2.30
N ILE A 192 10.07 9.67 3.14
CA ILE A 192 9.73 10.37 4.39
C ILE A 192 10.63 11.55 4.61
N GLU A 193 10.05 12.67 5.04
CA GLU A 193 10.80 13.86 5.44
C GLU A 193 11.73 13.53 6.61
N GLN A 194 12.98 13.98 6.53
CA GLN A 194 13.89 14.01 7.67
C GLN A 194 13.93 15.40 8.28
N LYS A 195 13.75 15.46 9.60
CA LYS A 195 14.20 16.60 10.42
C LYS A 195 15.51 16.26 11.09
#